data_AF-A0A1E5VQC1-F1
#
_entry.id   AF-A0A1E5VQC1-F1
#
_cell.length_a   1.000
_cell.length_b   1.000
_cell.length_c   1.000
_cell.angle_alpha   90.00
_cell.angle_beta   90.00
_cell.angle_gamma   90.00
#
_symmetry.space_group_name_H-M   'P 1'
#
loop_
_entity.id
_entity.type
_entity.pdbx_description
1 polymer ?
#
loop_
_entity_poly.entity_id
_entity_poly.type
_entity_poly.pdbx_seq_one_letter_code
_entity_poly.pdbx_strand_id
1 'polypeptide(L)'
;MASSWLLLLLPVLCLGTLPTTSHAARAFFVFGDSLVDNGNNNYLITAARADSPPYGIDTPDHRATGRFSNGKNVPDLISEHLGAEPVLPYLSPELDGDKMLVGANFASAGVGILNDTGIQFRLYDLGARRVLVQGVGPIGCVPAELALHSLDGSCDRELQRAAEMYNPRLMSLLGELNAGYGGDVFVGVNMQRIHNDFIDDPKAYGFETATQACCGQGRFNGMGLCTMMSSLCADRDAYVFWDAFHPTERANRLIVQQFMSGSVDYIAPMNLSTVLAVDLHKEQLRT
;
A
#
# COMPACT_ATOMS: atom_id res chain seq x y z
N MET A 1 -69.29 -24.75 -28.20
CA MET A 1 -68.51 -24.10 -27.13
C MET A 1 -67.04 -24.25 -27.49
N ALA A 2 -66.44 -23.24 -28.12
CA ALA A 2 -65.01 -23.21 -28.42
C ALA A 2 -64.53 -21.83 -27.98
N SER A 3 -63.82 -21.76 -26.86
CA SER A 3 -63.21 -20.53 -26.35
C SER A 3 -61.85 -20.35 -27.03
N SER A 4 -61.77 -19.37 -27.93
CA SER A 4 -60.49 -18.88 -28.44
C SER A 4 -59.80 -18.06 -27.36
N TRP A 5 -58.70 -18.57 -26.83
CA TRP A 5 -57.80 -17.82 -25.97
C TRP A 5 -56.80 -17.07 -26.86
N LEU A 6 -56.93 -15.74 -26.95
CA LEU A 6 -55.88 -14.89 -27.50
C LEU A 6 -54.74 -14.77 -26.48
N LEU A 7 -53.60 -15.41 -26.76
CA LEU A 7 -52.34 -15.16 -26.07
C LEU A 7 -51.77 -13.80 -26.52
N LEU A 8 -51.87 -12.80 -25.66
CA LEU A 8 -51.15 -11.53 -25.81
C LEU A 8 -49.67 -11.77 -25.46
N LEU A 9 -48.80 -11.79 -26.47
CA LEU A 9 -47.35 -11.75 -26.30
C LEU A 9 -46.95 -10.32 -25.90
N LEU A 10 -46.62 -10.12 -24.62
CA LEU A 10 -45.95 -8.90 -24.15
C LEU A 10 -44.53 -8.86 -24.73
N PRO A 11 -44.08 -7.72 -25.32
CA PRO A 11 -42.72 -7.59 -25.77
C PRO A 11 -41.80 -7.58 -24.55
N VAL A 12 -40.92 -8.58 -24.45
CA VAL A 12 -39.82 -8.57 -23.49
C VAL A 12 -38.91 -7.42 -23.88
N LEU A 13 -38.96 -6.35 -23.09
CA LEU A 13 -38.00 -5.26 -23.17
C LEU A 13 -36.65 -5.85 -22.73
N CYS A 14 -35.82 -6.28 -23.68
CA CYS A 14 -34.42 -6.53 -23.41
C CYS A 14 -33.79 -5.20 -22.97
N LEU A 15 -33.66 -4.99 -21.66
CA LEU A 15 -32.71 -4.02 -21.14
C LEU A 15 -31.33 -4.49 -21.64
N GLY A 16 -30.87 -3.89 -22.74
CA GLY A 16 -29.50 -4.03 -23.17
C GLY A 16 -28.61 -3.64 -22.00
N THR A 17 -27.81 -4.57 -21.49
CA THR A 17 -26.69 -4.25 -20.63
C THR A 17 -25.83 -3.26 -21.40
N LEU A 18 -25.73 -2.02 -20.90
CA LEU A 18 -24.73 -1.08 -21.39
C LEU A 18 -23.38 -1.81 -21.37
N PRO A 19 -22.60 -1.79 -22.45
CA PRO A 19 -21.26 -2.37 -22.42
C PRO A 19 -20.49 -1.64 -21.33
N THR A 20 -20.18 -2.34 -20.25
CA THR A 20 -19.14 -1.88 -19.31
C THR A 20 -17.88 -1.78 -20.15
N THR A 21 -17.37 -0.56 -20.31
CA THR A 21 -16.06 -0.34 -20.90
C THR A 21 -15.07 -1.15 -20.09
N SER A 22 -14.64 -2.29 -20.62
CA SER A 22 -13.51 -3.04 -20.12
C SER A 22 -12.29 -2.15 -20.33
N HIS A 23 -12.01 -1.28 -19.36
CA HIS A 23 -10.73 -0.60 -19.31
C HIS A 23 -9.66 -1.68 -19.28
N ALA A 24 -8.67 -1.56 -20.16
CA ALA A 24 -7.53 -2.45 -20.14
C ALA A 24 -6.97 -2.43 -18.71
N ALA A 25 -6.98 -3.59 -18.04
CA ALA A 25 -6.43 -3.71 -16.71
C ALA A 25 -4.99 -3.21 -16.73
N ARG A 26 -4.68 -2.21 -15.90
CA ARG A 26 -3.34 -1.64 -15.82
C ARG A 26 -2.49 -2.59 -15.01
N ALA A 27 -1.44 -3.12 -15.64
CA ALA A 27 -0.48 -3.96 -14.92
C ALA A 27 0.15 -3.16 -13.77
N PHE A 28 0.13 -3.72 -12.56
CA PHE A 28 0.65 -3.07 -11.36
C PHE A 28 1.89 -3.83 -10.85
N PHE A 29 3.04 -3.17 -10.90
CA PHE A 29 4.30 -3.75 -10.43
C PHE A 29 4.77 -3.04 -9.17
N VAL A 30 5.12 -3.83 -8.16
CA VAL A 30 5.48 -3.32 -6.83
C VAL A 30 6.92 -3.67 -6.51
N PHE A 31 7.66 -2.71 -5.97
CA PHE A 31 9.03 -2.87 -5.51
C PHE A 31 9.14 -2.18 -4.15
N GLY A 32 9.91 -2.76 -3.23
CA GLY A 32 10.10 -2.19 -1.90
C GLY A 32 10.49 -3.22 -0.85
N ASP A 33 10.13 -2.91 0.39
CA ASP A 33 10.44 -3.68 1.59
C ASP A 33 9.19 -4.33 2.21
N SER A 34 9.21 -4.58 3.52
CA SER A 34 8.11 -5.19 4.28
C SER A 34 6.81 -4.39 4.26
N LEU A 35 6.84 -3.07 4.06
CA LEU A 35 5.64 -2.22 4.03
C LEU A 35 4.74 -2.54 2.83
N VAL A 36 5.33 -3.13 1.78
CA VAL A 36 4.65 -3.48 0.55
C VAL A 36 4.84 -4.96 0.16
N ASP A 37 5.57 -5.77 0.93
CA ASP A 37 5.70 -7.22 0.72
C ASP A 37 4.38 -7.94 1.03
N ASN A 38 3.92 -8.75 0.09
CA ASN A 38 2.70 -9.54 0.19
C ASN A 38 2.95 -11.05 0.28
N GLY A 39 4.21 -11.47 0.48
CA GLY A 39 4.58 -12.86 0.75
C GLY A 39 5.81 -13.38 0.01
N ASN A 40 6.64 -12.55 -0.61
CA ASN A 40 7.88 -13.02 -1.26
C ASN A 40 8.82 -13.67 -0.25
N ASN A 41 8.91 -13.09 0.95
CA ASN A 41 9.81 -13.60 1.98
C ASN A 41 9.45 -15.02 2.48
N ASN A 42 8.24 -15.51 2.20
CA ASN A 42 7.85 -16.89 2.51
C ASN A 42 8.70 -17.91 1.72
N TYR A 43 9.20 -17.50 0.55
CA TYR A 43 9.97 -18.33 -0.38
C TYR A 43 11.49 -18.11 -0.27
N LEU A 44 11.96 -17.24 0.63
CA LEU A 44 13.37 -16.86 0.77
C LEU A 44 13.98 -17.33 2.08
N ILE A 45 15.26 -17.69 2.12
CA ILE A 45 15.95 -18.02 3.38
C ILE A 45 16.23 -16.72 4.16
N THR A 46 15.30 -16.30 4.99
CA THR A 46 15.35 -15.06 5.77
C THR A 46 14.56 -15.18 7.08
N ALA A 47 14.94 -14.38 8.07
CA ALA A 47 14.20 -14.23 9.33
C ALA A 47 13.11 -13.14 9.25
N ALA A 48 13.15 -12.25 8.25
CA ALA A 48 12.14 -11.22 8.04
C ALA A 48 10.90 -11.84 7.38
N ARG A 49 10.02 -12.46 8.19
CA ARG A 49 8.82 -13.15 7.71
C ARG A 49 7.59 -12.75 8.52
N ALA A 50 6.45 -12.70 7.85
CA ALA A 50 5.12 -12.51 8.42
C ALA A 50 4.17 -13.65 7.99
N ASP A 51 4.70 -14.87 7.93
CA ASP A 51 4.02 -16.10 7.49
C ASP A 51 3.46 -16.95 8.64
N SER A 52 3.43 -16.39 9.85
CA SER A 52 2.96 -17.05 11.06
C SER A 52 1.94 -16.18 11.80
N PRO A 53 0.95 -16.78 12.51
CA PRO A 53 0.04 -16.03 13.36
C PRO A 53 0.76 -15.15 14.40
N PRO A 54 0.21 -13.97 14.75
CA PRO A 54 -1.12 -13.48 14.40
C PRO A 54 -1.19 -12.61 13.12
N TYR A 55 -0.15 -12.58 12.27
CA TYR A 55 -0.24 -11.86 10.99
C TYR A 55 -1.40 -12.40 10.14
N GLY A 56 -2.07 -11.50 9.40
CA GLY A 56 -3.22 -11.85 8.58
C GLY A 56 -4.47 -12.28 9.36
N ILE A 57 -4.56 -12.04 10.67
CA ILE A 57 -5.74 -12.39 11.47
C ILE A 57 -7.05 -11.76 10.97
N ASP A 58 -7.00 -10.65 10.23
CA ASP A 58 -8.17 -9.97 9.65
C ASP A 58 -8.42 -10.29 8.18
N THR A 59 -7.60 -11.16 7.56
CA THR A 59 -7.94 -11.67 6.24
C THR A 59 -9.18 -12.56 6.32
N PRO A 60 -9.97 -12.71 5.23
CA PRO A 60 -11.18 -13.54 5.25
C PRO A 60 -10.95 -15.00 5.65
N ASP A 61 -9.74 -15.52 5.44
CA ASP A 61 -9.32 -16.87 5.81
C ASP A 61 -8.53 -16.93 7.13
N HIS A 62 -8.26 -15.79 7.77
CA HIS A 62 -7.49 -15.64 9.00
C HIS A 62 -6.08 -16.26 8.91
N ARG A 63 -5.44 -16.18 7.74
CA ARG A 63 -4.14 -16.80 7.47
C ARG A 63 -3.05 -15.75 7.33
N ALA A 64 -1.91 -16.04 7.95
CA ALA A 64 -0.68 -15.33 7.68
C ALA A 64 -0.25 -15.57 6.23
N THR A 65 -0.25 -14.51 5.44
CA THR A 65 0.08 -14.56 4.00
C THR A 65 1.50 -14.07 3.70
N GLY A 66 2.22 -13.55 4.70
CA GLY A 66 3.51 -12.87 4.52
C GLY A 66 3.40 -11.34 4.43
N ARG A 67 2.19 -10.79 4.58
CA ARG A 67 1.97 -9.35 4.78
C ARG A 67 2.33 -8.97 6.21
N PHE A 68 3.16 -7.95 6.38
CA PHE A 68 3.50 -7.39 7.68
C PHE A 68 2.37 -6.50 8.22
N SER A 69 1.18 -7.06 8.41
CA SER A 69 0.01 -6.38 8.96
C SER A 69 -0.99 -7.42 9.51
N ASN A 70 -2.03 -6.96 10.20
CA ASN A 70 -3.18 -7.79 10.56
C ASN A 70 -4.00 -8.23 9.35
N GLY A 71 -3.89 -7.54 8.21
CA GLY A 71 -4.61 -7.89 6.99
C GLY A 71 -3.94 -7.32 5.75
N LYS A 72 -4.66 -6.48 5.01
CA LYS A 72 -4.20 -5.87 3.75
C LYS A 72 -3.14 -4.79 3.98
N ASN A 73 -2.13 -4.79 3.12
CA ASN A 73 -1.12 -3.73 3.05
C ASN A 73 -1.38 -2.81 1.85
N VAL A 74 -0.48 -1.85 1.64
CA VAL A 74 -0.65 -0.78 0.64
C VAL A 74 -0.95 -1.30 -0.78
N PRO A 75 -0.17 -2.24 -1.36
CA PRO A 75 -0.47 -2.82 -2.67
C PRO A 75 -1.86 -3.43 -2.81
N ASP A 76 -2.33 -4.17 -1.81
CA ASP A 76 -3.65 -4.80 -1.87
C ASP A 76 -4.75 -3.77 -1.98
N LEU A 77 -4.64 -2.71 -1.18
CA LEU A 77 -5.61 -1.64 -1.12
C LEU A 77 -5.57 -0.76 -2.38
N ILE A 78 -4.40 -0.60 -3.00
CA ILE A 78 -4.30 0.02 -4.33
C ILE A 78 -5.01 -0.87 -5.36
N SER A 79 -4.75 -2.18 -5.40
CA SER A 79 -5.44 -3.11 -6.30
C SER A 79 -6.97 -3.05 -6.13
N GLU A 80 -7.48 -2.99 -4.89
CA GLU A 80 -8.91 -2.79 -4.62
C GLU A 80 -9.46 -1.53 -5.30
N HIS A 81 -8.76 -0.39 -5.17
CA HIS A 81 -9.18 0.87 -5.78
C HIS A 81 -9.08 0.86 -7.31
N LEU A 82 -8.15 0.09 -7.87
CA LEU A 82 -8.04 -0.12 -9.31
C LEU A 82 -9.11 -1.06 -9.85
N GLY A 83 -9.89 -1.74 -8.99
CA GLY A 83 -10.80 -2.81 -9.40
C GLY A 83 -10.06 -4.01 -10.01
N ALA A 84 -8.78 -4.17 -9.67
CA ALA A 84 -7.93 -5.25 -10.15
C ALA A 84 -7.81 -6.35 -9.10
N GLU A 85 -7.48 -7.56 -9.54
CA GLU A 85 -7.08 -8.61 -8.61
C GLU A 85 -5.81 -8.19 -7.84
N PRO A 86 -5.62 -8.66 -6.60
CA PRO A 86 -4.38 -8.44 -5.87
C PRO A 86 -3.19 -8.99 -6.66
N VAL A 87 -2.13 -8.19 -6.78
CA VAL A 87 -0.87 -8.66 -7.36
C VAL A 87 -0.30 -9.79 -6.50
N LEU A 88 0.31 -10.80 -7.13
CA LEU A 88 0.92 -11.92 -6.41
C LEU A 88 2.41 -11.64 -6.11
N PRO A 89 2.98 -12.27 -5.06
CA PRO A 89 4.43 -12.30 -4.88
C PRO A 89 5.11 -12.86 -6.12
N TYR A 90 6.19 -12.24 -6.57
CA TYR A 90 6.99 -12.67 -7.72
C TYR A 90 7.44 -14.13 -7.60
N LEU A 91 7.77 -14.57 -6.38
CA LEU A 91 8.23 -15.93 -6.10
C LEU A 91 7.08 -16.94 -5.90
N SER A 92 5.83 -16.52 -6.03
CA SER A 92 4.68 -17.41 -5.89
C SER A 92 4.59 -18.39 -7.07
N PRO A 93 4.39 -19.71 -6.83
CA PRO A 93 4.13 -20.67 -7.91
C PRO A 93 2.80 -20.42 -8.63
N GLU A 94 1.90 -19.63 -8.04
CA GLU A 94 0.62 -19.22 -8.64
C GLU A 94 0.78 -18.06 -9.62
N LEU A 95 1.95 -17.40 -9.66
CA LEU A 95 2.22 -16.33 -10.62
C LEU A 95 2.57 -16.93 -11.99
N ASP A 96 1.53 -17.22 -12.77
CA ASP A 96 1.64 -17.66 -14.16
C ASP A 96 1.65 -16.48 -15.16
N GLY A 97 1.66 -16.81 -16.46
CA GLY A 97 1.71 -15.81 -17.53
C GLY A 97 0.50 -14.87 -17.54
N ASP A 98 -0.70 -15.37 -17.21
CA ASP A 98 -1.93 -14.56 -17.21
C ASP A 98 -1.95 -13.66 -15.97
N LYS A 99 -1.55 -14.18 -14.80
CA LYS A 99 -1.40 -13.37 -13.58
C LYS A 99 -0.32 -12.30 -13.72
N MET A 100 0.76 -12.57 -14.45
CA MET A 100 1.79 -11.57 -14.74
C MET A 100 1.25 -10.37 -15.55
N LEU A 101 0.18 -10.53 -16.34
CA LEU A 101 -0.47 -9.42 -17.05
C LEU A 101 -1.23 -8.47 -16.11
N VAL A 102 -1.69 -8.96 -14.96
CA VAL A 102 -2.22 -8.11 -13.87
C VAL A 102 -1.07 -7.37 -13.16
N GLY A 103 0.10 -8.00 -13.11
CA GLY A 103 1.32 -7.46 -12.52
C GLY A 103 1.92 -8.39 -11.47
N ALA A 104 2.97 -7.93 -10.80
CA ALA A 104 3.70 -8.73 -9.82
C ALA A 104 4.31 -7.86 -8.73
N ASN A 105 4.39 -8.43 -7.52
CA ASN A 105 5.06 -7.80 -6.40
C ASN A 105 6.46 -8.38 -6.23
N PHE A 106 7.48 -7.53 -6.38
CA PHE A 106 8.90 -7.87 -6.20
C PHE A 106 9.47 -7.39 -4.86
N ALA A 107 8.64 -6.81 -3.98
CA ALA A 107 9.08 -6.34 -2.69
C ALA A 107 9.57 -7.48 -1.80
N SER A 108 10.55 -7.20 -0.94
CA SER A 108 11.10 -8.19 -0.02
C SER A 108 11.47 -7.53 1.29
N ALA A 109 10.95 -8.05 2.40
CA ALA A 109 11.26 -7.52 3.72
C ALA A 109 12.76 -7.62 4.07
N GLY A 110 13.29 -6.55 4.65
CA GLY A 110 14.71 -6.43 5.03
C GLY A 110 15.60 -5.77 3.97
N VAL A 111 15.06 -5.36 2.81
CA VAL A 111 15.78 -4.56 1.82
C VAL A 111 15.98 -3.13 2.35
N GLY A 112 17.18 -2.58 2.17
CA GLY A 112 17.54 -1.21 2.56
C GLY A 112 17.81 -0.26 1.37
N ILE A 113 18.08 1.01 1.67
CA ILE A 113 18.15 2.14 0.71
C ILE A 113 19.50 2.22 -0.07
N LEU A 114 20.39 1.23 0.04
CA LEU A 114 21.77 1.37 -0.44
C LEU A 114 21.88 1.64 -1.96
N ASN A 115 22.78 2.57 -2.33
CA ASN A 115 22.98 3.06 -3.70
C ASN A 115 23.36 1.98 -4.73
N ASP A 116 23.95 0.88 -4.29
CA ASP A 116 24.51 -0.15 -5.17
C ASP A 116 23.43 -0.88 -6.00
N THR A 117 22.16 -0.78 -5.61
CA THR A 117 21.00 -1.38 -6.32
C THR A 117 20.24 -0.39 -7.22
N GLY A 118 20.41 0.92 -7.03
CA GLY A 118 19.61 1.96 -7.72
C GLY A 118 20.04 2.31 -9.15
N ILE A 119 21.23 1.86 -9.59
CA ILE A 119 21.83 2.25 -10.89
C ILE A 119 21.37 1.32 -12.03
N GLN A 120 20.89 0.11 -11.73
CA GLN A 120 20.68 -0.93 -12.74
C GLN A 120 19.32 -0.90 -13.45
N PHE A 121 18.32 -0.18 -12.93
CA PHE A 121 16.96 -0.15 -13.53
C PHE A 121 16.44 1.26 -13.73
N ARG A 122 16.56 1.78 -14.95
CA ARG A 122 15.82 2.97 -15.38
C ARG A 122 14.41 2.55 -15.80
N LEU A 123 13.49 2.45 -14.84
CA LEU A 123 12.11 2.00 -15.08
C LEU A 123 11.44 2.73 -16.26
N TYR A 124 11.70 4.02 -16.44
CA TYR A 124 11.19 4.79 -17.59
C TYR A 124 11.71 4.27 -18.94
N ASP A 125 13.00 3.96 -19.03
CA ASP A 125 13.65 3.43 -20.24
C ASP A 125 13.13 2.01 -20.57
N LEU A 126 12.66 1.29 -19.56
CA LEU A 126 11.97 0.00 -19.68
C LEU A 126 10.48 0.14 -20.03
N GLY A 127 9.99 1.35 -20.26
CA GLY A 127 8.62 1.60 -20.70
C GLY A 127 7.65 2.04 -19.61
N ALA A 128 8.08 2.17 -18.34
CA ALA A 128 7.21 2.69 -17.29
C ALA A 128 6.78 4.13 -17.62
N ARG A 129 5.49 4.43 -17.45
CA ARG A 129 4.91 5.76 -17.72
C ARG A 129 4.28 6.39 -16.49
N ARG A 130 3.98 5.59 -15.47
CA ARG A 130 3.51 6.01 -14.15
C ARG A 130 4.31 5.23 -13.10
N VAL A 131 5.01 5.94 -12.23
CA VAL A 131 5.82 5.37 -11.16
C VAL A 131 5.47 6.08 -9.86
N LEU A 132 4.80 5.38 -8.96
CA LEU A 132 4.54 5.87 -7.61
C LEU A 132 5.78 5.63 -6.74
N VAL A 133 6.28 6.67 -6.10
CA VAL A 133 7.49 6.60 -5.26
C VAL A 133 7.16 7.06 -3.85
N GLN A 134 7.28 6.15 -2.89
CA GLN A 134 7.02 6.46 -1.49
C GLN A 134 8.27 7.10 -0.85
N GLY A 135 8.08 8.23 -0.19
CA GLY A 135 9.07 8.76 0.75
C GLY A 135 9.14 7.93 2.02
N VAL A 136 10.07 8.27 2.89
CA VAL A 136 10.27 7.62 4.19
C VAL A 136 9.26 8.18 5.21
N GLY A 137 8.63 7.30 5.98
CA GLY A 137 7.75 7.69 7.09
C GLY A 137 8.51 8.19 8.34
N PRO A 138 7.80 8.50 9.44
CA PRO A 138 8.41 8.95 10.69
C PRO A 138 9.07 7.79 11.46
N ILE A 139 10.30 7.43 11.07
CA ILE A 139 11.05 6.32 11.67
C ILE A 139 11.20 6.47 13.19
N GLY A 140 11.49 7.67 13.69
CA GLY A 140 11.65 7.92 15.13
C GLY A 140 10.36 7.79 15.95
N CYS A 141 9.21 7.64 15.30
CA CYS A 141 7.91 7.49 15.95
C CYS A 141 7.39 6.05 15.99
N VAL A 142 8.05 5.09 15.33
CA VAL A 142 7.58 3.70 15.33
C VAL A 142 7.76 3.07 16.71
N PRO A 143 6.90 2.12 17.13
CA PRO A 143 6.94 1.55 18.48
C PRO A 143 8.30 0.96 18.88
N ALA A 144 9.06 0.39 17.93
CA ALA A 144 10.41 -0.11 18.18
C ALA A 144 11.35 0.99 18.68
N GLU A 145 11.38 2.13 17.99
CA GLU A 145 12.24 3.25 18.34
C GLU A 145 11.75 3.94 19.61
N LEU A 146 10.43 4.05 19.79
CA LEU A 146 9.87 4.53 21.05
C LEU A 146 10.28 3.61 22.21
N ALA A 147 10.30 2.29 22.03
CA ALA A 147 10.69 1.36 23.09
C ALA A 147 12.14 1.57 23.55
N LEU A 148 13.04 1.88 22.60
CA LEU A 148 14.47 2.09 22.83
C LEU A 148 14.85 3.50 23.29
N HIS A 149 14.21 4.52 22.73
CA HIS A 149 14.61 5.93 22.86
C HIS A 149 13.60 6.79 23.63
N SER A 150 12.35 6.32 23.71
CA SER A 150 11.23 6.94 24.41
C SER A 150 11.42 7.03 25.93
N LEU A 151 10.73 7.92 26.65
CA LEU A 151 10.19 7.63 28.01
C LEU A 151 8.68 7.91 28.08
N ASP A 152 8.24 8.95 27.41
CA ASP A 152 6.89 9.51 27.39
C ASP A 152 6.11 9.24 26.09
N GLY A 153 6.73 8.58 25.11
CA GLY A 153 6.14 8.33 23.78
C GLY A 153 6.46 9.42 22.76
N SER A 154 7.30 10.40 23.10
CA SER A 154 7.86 11.33 22.13
C SER A 154 8.76 10.63 21.10
N CYS A 155 8.69 11.08 19.84
CA CYS A 155 9.52 10.52 18.78
C CYS A 155 11.00 10.89 18.94
N ASP A 156 11.89 9.99 18.52
CA ASP A 156 13.33 10.27 18.49
C ASP A 156 13.68 11.31 17.42
N ARG A 157 14.26 12.43 17.83
CA ARG A 157 14.57 13.55 16.92
C ARG A 157 15.70 13.26 15.94
N GLU A 158 16.67 12.43 16.31
CA GLU A 158 17.80 12.13 15.44
C GLU A 158 17.36 11.22 14.29
N LEU A 159 16.54 10.20 14.61
CA LEU A 159 15.95 9.32 13.61
C LEU A 159 14.97 10.08 12.70
N GLN A 160 14.16 10.99 13.26
CA GLN A 160 13.28 11.85 12.45
C GLN A 160 14.07 12.73 11.48
N ARG A 161 15.22 13.28 11.91
CA ARG A 161 16.05 14.14 11.07
C ARG A 161 16.52 13.45 9.80
N ALA A 162 16.77 12.14 9.84
CA ALA A 162 17.17 11.38 8.65
C ALA A 162 16.08 11.41 7.57
N ALA A 163 14.82 11.14 7.95
CA ALA A 163 13.68 11.21 7.05
C ALA A 163 13.42 12.65 6.54
N GLU A 164 13.54 13.64 7.42
CA GLU A 164 13.39 15.06 7.09
C GLU A 164 14.44 15.56 6.08
N MET A 165 15.64 14.98 6.08
CA MET A 165 16.68 15.30 5.07
C MET A 165 16.50 14.54 3.76
N TYR A 166 16.04 13.29 3.83
CA TYR A 166 15.90 12.43 2.65
C TYR A 166 14.71 12.85 1.78
N ASN A 167 13.53 13.04 2.38
CA ASN A 167 12.28 13.24 1.65
C ASN A 167 12.27 14.47 0.73
N PRO A 168 12.73 15.67 1.15
CA PRO A 168 12.76 16.83 0.26
C PRO A 168 13.69 16.63 -0.95
N ARG A 169 14.80 15.90 -0.77
CA ARG A 169 15.75 15.59 -1.86
C ARG A 169 15.15 14.60 -2.83
N LEU A 170 14.44 13.58 -2.32
CA LEU A 170 13.67 12.67 -3.16
C LEU A 170 12.68 13.46 -4.03
N MET A 171 11.86 14.33 -3.43
CA MET A 171 10.87 15.11 -4.18
C MET A 171 11.51 16.04 -5.22
N SER A 172 12.66 16.66 -4.90
CA SER A 172 13.43 17.45 -5.88
C SER A 172 13.88 16.60 -7.06
N LEU A 173 14.47 15.43 -6.79
CA LEU A 173 14.92 14.50 -7.83
C LEU A 173 13.76 14.05 -8.73
N LEU A 174 12.61 13.71 -8.16
CA LEU A 174 11.43 13.32 -8.95
C LEU A 174 10.94 14.48 -9.84
N GLY A 175 10.98 15.72 -9.32
CA GLY A 175 10.67 16.92 -10.10
C GLY A 175 11.64 17.15 -11.26
N GLU A 176 12.94 17.00 -11.02
CA GLU A 176 13.99 17.09 -12.05
C GLU A 176 13.84 16.00 -13.12
N LEU A 177 13.53 14.77 -12.72
CA LEU A 177 13.27 13.67 -13.64
C LEU A 177 12.03 13.96 -14.50
N ASN A 178 10.91 14.36 -13.89
CA ASN A 178 9.70 14.71 -14.64
C ASN A 178 9.93 15.86 -15.62
N ALA A 179 10.69 16.88 -15.23
CA ALA A 179 11.07 17.99 -16.10
C ALA A 179 11.96 17.50 -17.27
N GLY A 180 12.91 16.60 -17.01
CA GLY A 180 13.77 16.00 -18.03
C GLY A 180 13.01 15.11 -19.02
N TYR A 181 11.98 14.39 -18.57
CA TYR A 181 11.15 13.53 -19.42
C TYR A 181 9.99 14.27 -20.10
N GLY A 182 9.72 15.52 -19.73
CA GLY A 182 8.63 16.32 -20.31
C GLY A 182 7.23 15.82 -19.92
N GLY A 183 7.07 15.22 -18.73
CA GLY A 183 5.78 14.76 -18.24
C GLY A 183 5.82 14.19 -16.83
N ASP A 184 4.64 14.02 -16.24
CA ASP A 184 4.45 13.55 -14.86
C ASP A 184 4.58 12.02 -14.76
N VAL A 185 5.77 11.48 -15.01
CA VAL A 185 6.05 10.04 -14.93
C VAL A 185 6.07 9.59 -13.47
N PHE A 186 6.78 10.32 -12.63
CA PHE A 186 6.98 10.01 -11.22
C PHE A 186 6.00 10.79 -10.35
N VAL A 187 5.34 10.08 -9.46
CA VAL A 187 4.42 10.62 -8.47
C VAL A 187 4.98 10.31 -7.09
N GLY A 188 5.42 11.33 -6.36
CA GLY A 188 5.98 11.20 -5.03
C GLY A 188 4.89 11.22 -3.96
N VAL A 189 4.98 10.28 -3.01
CA VAL A 189 4.08 10.17 -1.86
C VAL A 189 4.81 10.62 -0.60
N ASN A 190 4.23 11.58 0.11
CA ASN A 190 4.75 12.12 1.35
C ASN A 190 4.31 11.26 2.54
N MET A 191 4.94 10.09 2.69
CA MET A 191 4.62 9.15 3.78
C MET A 191 4.84 9.76 5.17
N GLN A 192 5.83 10.63 5.33
CA GLN A 192 6.08 11.38 6.55
C GLN A 192 4.86 12.20 6.97
N ARG A 193 4.29 12.98 6.04
CA ARG A 193 3.12 13.81 6.33
C ARG A 193 1.89 12.96 6.62
N ILE A 194 1.63 11.94 5.79
CA ILE A 194 0.47 11.05 5.95
C ILE A 194 0.47 10.38 7.34
N HIS A 195 1.63 9.90 7.79
CA HIS A 195 1.72 9.25 9.10
C HIS A 195 1.64 10.25 10.25
N ASN A 196 2.26 11.43 10.12
CA ASN A 196 2.20 12.44 11.16
C ASN A 196 0.77 12.86 11.49
N ASP A 197 -0.13 12.92 10.49
CA ASP A 197 -1.53 13.27 10.72
C ASP A 197 -2.20 12.41 11.80
N PHE A 198 -2.04 11.09 11.78
CA PHE A 198 -2.62 10.18 12.78
C PHE A 198 -1.69 9.85 13.94
N ILE A 199 -0.41 10.23 13.88
CA ILE A 199 0.50 10.17 15.04
C ILE A 199 0.27 11.37 15.97
N ASP A 200 0.12 12.57 15.40
CA ASP A 200 -0.04 13.82 16.13
C ASP A 200 -1.44 13.96 16.73
N ASP A 201 -2.48 13.45 16.04
CA ASP A 201 -3.87 13.44 16.53
C ASP A 201 -4.59 12.12 16.21
N PRO A 202 -4.24 10.99 16.87
CA PRO A 202 -4.83 9.68 16.59
C PRO A 202 -6.36 9.68 16.72
N LYS A 203 -6.90 10.46 17.67
CA LYS A 203 -8.34 10.50 17.93
C LYS A 203 -9.13 11.12 16.79
N ALA A 204 -8.57 12.10 16.08
CA ALA A 204 -9.21 12.66 14.89
C ALA A 204 -9.41 11.63 13.77
N TYR A 205 -8.60 10.56 13.76
CA TYR A 205 -8.66 9.48 12.78
C TYR A 205 -9.33 8.20 13.32
N GLY A 206 -9.84 8.25 14.55
CA GLY A 206 -10.52 7.13 15.19
C GLY A 206 -9.59 6.11 15.85
N PHE A 207 -8.31 6.44 16.03
CA PHE A 207 -7.37 5.63 16.78
C PHE A 207 -7.36 6.02 18.26
N GLU A 208 -7.20 5.03 19.13
CA GLU A 208 -6.94 5.25 20.55
C GLU A 208 -5.46 5.56 20.80
N THR A 209 -4.56 4.97 20.01
CA THR A 209 -3.12 5.13 20.17
C THR A 209 -2.36 5.08 18.84
N ALA A 210 -1.31 5.89 18.79
CA ALA A 210 -0.30 5.87 17.73
C ALA A 210 1.11 5.56 18.26
N THR A 211 1.26 5.29 19.56
CA THR A 211 2.57 5.00 20.16
C THR A 211 2.73 3.54 20.54
N GLN A 212 1.63 2.83 20.81
CA GLN A 212 1.65 1.42 21.16
C GLN A 212 1.29 0.56 19.95
N ALA A 213 2.02 -0.54 19.74
CA ALA A 213 1.66 -1.55 18.75
C ALA A 213 0.54 -2.47 19.25
N CYS A 214 -0.31 -2.95 18.35
CA CYS A 214 -1.36 -3.91 18.71
C CYS A 214 -0.78 -5.27 19.10
N CYS A 215 0.19 -5.77 18.33
CA CYS A 215 0.88 -7.04 18.56
C CYS A 215 2.33 -6.79 18.94
N GLY A 216 2.74 -7.23 20.12
CA GLY A 216 4.14 -7.22 20.51
C GLY A 216 4.33 -7.39 22.00
N GLN A 217 5.47 -6.94 22.50
CA GLN A 217 5.82 -7.10 23.91
C GLN A 217 6.68 -5.95 24.42
N GLY A 218 6.73 -5.85 25.74
CA GLY A 218 7.51 -4.83 26.40
C GLY A 218 6.93 -3.43 26.23
N ARG A 219 7.80 -2.43 26.36
CA ARG A 219 7.44 -1.03 26.26
C ARG A 219 6.89 -0.70 24.87
N PHE A 220 5.75 -0.03 24.85
CA PHE A 220 4.97 0.27 23.64
C PHE A 220 4.60 -0.93 22.76
N ASN A 221 4.69 -2.16 23.28
CA ASN A 221 4.66 -3.38 22.46
C ASN A 221 5.68 -3.37 21.29
N GLY A 222 6.75 -2.58 21.39
CA GLY A 222 7.71 -2.35 20.31
C GLY A 222 8.92 -3.28 20.32
N MET A 223 9.05 -4.19 21.28
CA MET A 223 10.26 -5.02 21.40
C MET A 223 10.09 -6.39 20.73
N GLY A 224 11.01 -6.77 19.85
CA GLY A 224 11.05 -8.09 19.22
C GLY A 224 9.95 -8.31 18.18
N LEU A 225 9.87 -9.56 17.69
CA LEU A 225 8.89 -9.93 16.66
C LEU A 225 7.50 -10.14 17.27
N CYS A 226 6.47 -9.82 16.48
CA CYS A 226 5.08 -10.22 16.76
C CYS A 226 4.92 -11.72 16.52
N THR A 227 4.50 -12.45 17.56
CA THR A 227 4.31 -13.91 17.54
C THR A 227 3.08 -14.30 18.35
N MET A 228 2.71 -15.58 18.35
CA MET A 228 1.65 -16.11 19.21
C MET A 228 1.88 -15.92 20.72
N MET A 229 3.13 -15.65 21.14
CA MET A 229 3.46 -15.37 22.54
C MET A 229 3.41 -13.88 22.89
N SER A 230 3.23 -13.02 21.90
CA SER A 230 3.13 -11.58 22.08
C SER A 230 1.78 -11.20 22.70
N SER A 231 1.73 -10.06 23.38
CA SER A 231 0.46 -9.42 23.73
C SER A 231 -0.22 -8.96 22.44
N LEU A 232 -1.52 -9.22 22.35
CA LEU A 232 -2.37 -8.82 21.23
C LEU A 232 -3.49 -7.91 21.73
N CYS A 233 -3.70 -6.78 21.07
CA CYS A 233 -4.79 -5.86 21.39
C CYS A 233 -6.17 -6.48 21.09
N ALA A 234 -7.19 -6.06 21.84
CA ALA A 234 -8.56 -6.55 21.65
C ALA A 234 -9.23 -5.98 20.40
N ASP A 235 -9.02 -4.68 20.14
CA ASP A 235 -9.52 -3.97 18.97
C ASP A 235 -8.35 -3.46 18.12
N ARG A 236 -8.19 -4.03 16.93
CA ARG A 236 -7.11 -3.71 16.00
C ARG A 236 -7.34 -2.39 15.25
N ASP A 237 -8.59 -1.97 15.10
CA ASP A 237 -8.92 -0.72 14.41
C ASP A 237 -8.61 0.51 15.28
N ALA A 238 -8.43 0.32 16.58
CA ALA A 238 -8.03 1.36 17.53
C ALA A 238 -6.53 1.71 17.49
N TYR A 239 -5.71 0.96 16.73
CA TYR A 239 -4.25 1.08 16.73
C TYR A 239 -3.73 1.51 15.35
N VAL A 240 -2.81 2.49 15.34
CA VAL A 240 -2.07 2.85 14.12
C VAL A 240 -1.12 1.72 13.71
N PHE A 241 -0.36 1.19 14.68
CA PHE A 241 0.68 0.20 14.44
C PHE A 241 0.20 -1.22 14.77
N TRP A 242 0.39 -2.12 13.81
CA TRP A 242 0.17 -3.54 13.99
C TRP A 242 1.26 -4.16 14.86
N ASP A 243 2.52 -3.95 14.52
CA ASP A 243 3.67 -4.45 15.26
C ASP A 243 4.68 -3.32 15.53
N ALA A 244 5.93 -3.68 15.85
CA ALA A 244 6.99 -2.75 16.20
C ALA A 244 7.31 -1.68 15.11
N PHE A 245 6.93 -1.92 13.85
CA PHE A 245 7.21 -1.03 12.72
C PHE A 245 6.01 -0.80 11.79
N HIS A 246 5.16 -1.80 11.60
CA HIS A 246 4.23 -1.81 10.48
C HIS A 246 2.83 -1.31 10.85
N PRO A 247 2.13 -0.62 9.94
CA PRO A 247 0.76 -0.15 10.20
C PRO A 247 -0.26 -1.30 10.22
N THR A 248 -1.38 -1.07 10.93
CA THR A 248 -2.57 -1.92 10.81
C THR A 248 -3.22 -1.80 9.43
N GLU A 249 -4.06 -2.76 9.03
CA GLU A 249 -4.88 -2.62 7.82
C GLU A 249 -5.70 -1.32 7.85
N ARG A 250 -6.23 -0.95 9.02
CA ARG A 250 -6.98 0.29 9.23
C ARG A 250 -6.14 1.53 8.89
N ALA A 251 -4.91 1.60 9.40
CA ALA A 251 -3.98 2.67 9.05
C ALA A 251 -3.59 2.64 7.57
N ASN A 252 -3.32 1.46 7.00
CA ASN A 252 -3.04 1.30 5.57
C ASN A 252 -4.19 1.81 4.67
N ARG A 253 -5.45 1.64 5.09
CA ARG A 253 -6.62 2.20 4.36
C ARG A 253 -6.62 3.72 4.35
N LEU A 254 -6.30 4.37 5.46
CA LEU A 254 -6.18 5.84 5.52
C LEU A 254 -4.99 6.34 4.70
N ILE A 255 -3.87 5.62 4.73
CA ILE A 255 -2.68 5.93 3.92
C ILE A 255 -3.04 5.89 2.42
N VAL A 256 -3.65 4.79 1.96
CA VAL A 256 -4.00 4.63 0.54
C VAL A 256 -5.10 5.61 0.12
N GLN A 257 -6.01 6.00 1.01
CA GLN A 257 -6.97 7.06 0.73
C GLN A 257 -6.27 8.37 0.31
N GLN A 258 -5.16 8.73 0.96
CA GLN A 258 -4.35 9.89 0.57
C GLN A 258 -3.65 9.68 -0.78
N PHE A 259 -3.26 8.45 -1.12
CA PHE A 259 -2.68 8.19 -2.44
C PHE A 259 -3.72 8.39 -3.53
N MET A 260 -4.95 7.98 -3.27
CA MET A 260 -6.04 8.06 -4.24
C MET A 260 -6.57 9.47 -4.41
N SER A 261 -6.73 10.23 -3.32
CA SER A 261 -7.49 11.49 -3.32
C SER A 261 -6.83 12.66 -2.59
N GLY A 262 -5.63 12.47 -2.03
CA GLY A 262 -4.92 13.49 -1.27
C GLY A 262 -4.58 14.73 -2.11
N SER A 263 -4.36 15.85 -1.42
CA SER A 263 -3.80 17.06 -2.02
C SER A 263 -2.32 16.87 -2.38
N VAL A 264 -1.75 17.86 -3.06
CA VAL A 264 -0.32 17.88 -3.42
C VAL A 264 0.64 17.88 -2.22
N ASP A 265 0.15 18.16 -1.01
CA ASP A 265 0.94 18.05 0.21
C ASP A 265 1.23 16.59 0.58
N TYR A 266 0.32 15.67 0.21
CA TYR A 266 0.41 14.24 0.46
C TYR A 266 0.94 13.46 -0.74
N ILE A 267 0.58 13.88 -1.96
CA ILE A 267 0.95 13.20 -3.18
C ILE A 267 1.12 14.18 -4.34
N ALA A 268 2.31 14.26 -4.90
CA ALA A 268 2.67 15.25 -5.92
C ALA A 268 3.24 14.58 -7.18
N PRO A 269 2.98 15.13 -8.38
CA PRO A 269 2.27 16.39 -8.63
C PRO A 269 0.74 16.28 -8.59
N MET A 270 0.19 15.06 -8.55
CA MET A 270 -1.24 14.80 -8.50
C MET A 270 -1.52 13.43 -7.86
N ASN A 271 -2.73 13.24 -7.33
CA ASN A 271 -3.13 11.95 -6.76
C ASN A 271 -3.42 10.89 -7.82
N LEU A 272 -3.48 9.63 -7.40
CA LEU A 272 -3.68 8.50 -8.30
C LEU A 272 -5.02 8.57 -9.04
N SER A 273 -6.11 9.04 -8.42
CA SER A 273 -7.39 9.20 -9.14
C SER A 273 -7.25 10.16 -10.32
N THR A 274 -6.49 11.24 -10.14
CA THR A 274 -6.19 12.20 -11.22
C THR A 274 -5.31 11.56 -12.29
N VAL A 275 -4.26 10.83 -11.92
CA VAL A 275 -3.41 10.08 -12.86
C VAL A 275 -4.27 9.16 -13.72
N LEU A 276 -5.13 8.37 -13.08
CA LEU A 276 -5.98 7.41 -13.76
C LEU A 276 -6.91 8.13 -14.75
N ALA A 277 -7.57 9.21 -14.33
CA ALA A 277 -8.46 10.01 -15.19
C ALA A 277 -7.74 10.64 -16.39
N VAL A 278 -6.53 11.18 -16.19
CA VAL A 278 -5.71 11.74 -17.27
C VAL A 278 -5.34 10.67 -18.30
N ASP A 279 -4.97 9.48 -17.84
CA ASP A 279 -4.61 8.39 -18.74
C ASP A 279 -5.82 7.87 -19.52
N LEU A 280 -6.98 7.76 -18.87
CA LEU A 280 -8.24 7.41 -19.54
C LEU A 280 -8.58 8.40 -20.66
N HIS A 281 -8.45 9.70 -20.38
CA HIS A 281 -8.70 10.72 -21.39
C HIS A 281 -7.73 10.61 -22.58
N LYS A 282 -6.44 10.34 -22.31
CA LYS A 282 -5.44 10.14 -23.36
C LYS A 282 -5.71 8.89 -24.21
N GLU A 283 -6.19 7.81 -23.61
CA GLU A 283 -6.59 6.59 -24.30
C GLU A 283 -7.77 6.87 -25.26
N GLN A 284 -8.80 7.59 -24.80
CA GLN A 284 -9.96 7.96 -25.61
C GLN A 284 -9.62 8.86 -26.81
N LEU A 285 -8.59 9.70 -26.71
CA LEU A 285 -8.13 10.55 -27.82
C LEU A 285 -7.31 9.77 -28.87
N ARG A 286 -6.86 8.55 -28.56
CA ARG A 286 -6.08 7.70 -29.47
C ARG A 286 -6.93 6.72 -30.26
N THR A 287 -8.18 6.52 -29.85
CA THR A 287 -9.19 5.67 -30.52
C THR A 287 -10.08 6.49 -31.43
#